data_AF-A0A662MEC8-F1
#
_entry.id   AF-A0A662MEC8-F1
#
_cell.length_a   1.000
_cell.length_b   1.000
_cell.length_c   1.000
_cell.angle_alpha   90.00
_cell.angle_beta   90.00
_cell.angle_gamma   90.00
#
_symmetry.space_group_name_H-M   'P 1'
#
loop_
_entity.id
_entity.type
_entity.pdbx_description
1 polymer ?
#
loop_
_entity_poly.entity_id
_entity_poly.type
_entity_poly.pdbx_seq_one_letter_code
_entity_poly.pdbx_strand_id
1 'polypeptide(L)'
;MPGHPRFYILLQEIKELHNKKNADYSEEGNPLSNFYECEKFGIPAWKGCLVRISDKTSRIFRLAAKGKAEVKEESIIDTLKDLAVYSLICIILYEQACGENVEASS
;
A
#
# COMPACT_ATOMS: atom_id res chain seq x y z
N MET A 1 -11.22 -22.98 -11.71
CA MET A 1 -11.38 -21.84 -10.77
C MET A 1 -12.52 -20.97 -11.28
N PRO A 2 -13.45 -20.49 -10.42
CA PRO A 2 -14.61 -19.70 -10.86
C PRO A 2 -14.30 -18.22 -11.19
N GLY A 3 -13.13 -17.69 -10.81
CA GLY A 3 -12.74 -16.30 -11.07
C GLY A 3 -12.00 -16.09 -12.40
N HIS A 4 -11.91 -14.83 -12.84
CA HIS A 4 -11.18 -14.44 -14.06
C HIS A 4 -9.67 -14.79 -13.92
N PRO A 5 -9.05 -15.56 -14.83
CA PRO A 5 -7.66 -16.02 -14.70
C PRO A 5 -6.65 -14.88 -14.44
N ARG A 6 -6.83 -13.73 -15.12
CA ARG A 6 -5.99 -12.53 -14.93
C ARG A 6 -5.98 -12.01 -13.49
N PHE A 7 -7.07 -12.16 -12.73
CA PHE A 7 -7.13 -11.72 -11.34
C PHE A 7 -6.09 -12.44 -10.48
N TYR A 8 -5.97 -13.76 -10.65
CA TYR A 8 -4.97 -14.56 -9.91
C TYR A 8 -3.54 -14.20 -10.31
N ILE A 9 -3.30 -13.87 -11.58
CA ILE A 9 -1.99 -13.37 -12.02
C ILE A 9 -1.70 -12.01 -11.34
N LEU A 10 -2.68 -11.12 -11.26
CA LEU A 10 -2.52 -9.84 -10.57
C LEU A 10 -2.22 -10.02 -9.07
N LEU A 11 -2.82 -11.01 -8.40
CA LEU A 11 -2.47 -11.34 -7.01
C LEU A 11 -0.99 -11.71 -6.84
N GLN A 12 -0.45 -12.49 -7.79
CA GLN A 12 0.97 -12.84 -7.77
C GLN A 12 1.85 -11.61 -8.06
N GLU A 13 1.47 -10.78 -9.04
CA GLU A 13 2.18 -9.55 -9.38
C GLU A 13 2.24 -8.56 -8.19
N ILE A 14 1.14 -8.37 -7.45
CA ILE A 14 1.15 -7.47 -6.28
C ILE A 14 1.93 -8.03 -5.09
N LYS A 15 2.00 -9.37 -4.94
CA LYS A 15 2.86 -10.02 -3.95
C LYS A 15 4.33 -9.75 -4.24
N GLU A 16 4.74 -9.94 -5.49
CA GLU A 16 6.11 -9.67 -5.92
C GLU A 16 6.46 -8.17 -5.78
N LEU A 17 5.51 -7.30 -6.13
CA LEU A 17 5.64 -5.85 -5.95
C LEU A 17 5.83 -5.46 -4.48
N HIS A 18 5.03 -6.04 -3.57
CA HIS A 18 5.16 -5.82 -2.13
C HIS A 18 6.54 -6.27 -1.62
N ASN A 19 6.98 -7.47 -1.99
CA ASN A 19 8.28 -8.00 -1.60
C ASN A 19 9.44 -7.12 -2.09
N LYS A 20 9.38 -6.67 -3.36
CA LYS A 20 10.39 -5.79 -3.94
C LYS A 20 10.47 -4.47 -3.17
N LYS A 21 9.32 -3.86 -2.87
CA LYS A 21 9.28 -2.60 -2.11
C LYS A 21 9.79 -2.77 -0.69
N ASN A 22 9.40 -3.83 0.03
CA ASN A 22 9.87 -4.05 1.39
C ASN A 22 11.39 -4.20 1.47
N ALA A 23 12.05 -4.78 0.46
CA ALA A 23 13.51 -4.87 0.40
C ALA A 23 14.20 -3.49 0.39
N ASP A 24 13.52 -2.46 -0.13
CA ASP A 24 14.04 -1.09 -0.17
C ASP A 24 13.79 -0.32 1.15
N TYR A 25 12.88 -0.78 2.02
CA TYR A 25 12.45 -0.07 3.24
C TYR A 25 12.69 -0.83 4.55
N SER A 26 13.23 -2.05 4.50
CA SER A 26 13.51 -2.85 5.69
C SER A 26 14.75 -2.33 6.42
N GLU A 27 14.59 -1.27 7.19
CA GLU A 27 15.43 -1.02 8.37
C GLU A 27 15.09 -2.10 9.42
N GLU A 28 16.10 -2.86 9.82
CA GLU A 28 16.09 -3.69 11.05
C GLU A 28 14.87 -4.62 11.23
N GLY A 29 14.42 -5.27 10.16
CA GLY A 29 13.44 -6.37 10.26
C GLY A 29 11.98 -5.96 10.48
N ASN A 30 11.65 -4.66 10.46
CA ASN A 30 10.26 -4.20 10.46
C ASN A 30 9.81 -3.73 9.06
N PRO A 31 9.05 -4.55 8.31
CA PRO A 31 8.64 -4.21 6.94
C PRO A 31 7.66 -3.03 6.83
N LEU A 32 7.14 -2.53 7.96
CA LEU A 32 6.20 -1.41 8.00
C LEU A 32 6.77 -0.18 8.70
N SER A 33 8.08 -0.15 9.02
CA SER A 33 8.76 0.95 9.74
C SER A 33 8.41 2.34 9.19
N ASN A 34 8.43 2.49 7.86
CA ASN A 34 8.12 3.73 7.16
C ASN A 34 6.66 4.22 7.33
N PHE A 35 5.72 3.36 7.71
CA PHE A 35 4.34 3.76 8.00
C PHE A 35 4.18 4.29 9.43
N TYR A 36 5.02 3.87 10.38
CA TYR A 36 4.99 4.33 11.77
C TYR A 36 5.65 5.69 11.99
N GLU A 37 6.47 6.17 11.05
CA GLU A 37 7.13 7.49 11.16
C GLU A 37 6.14 8.65 11.40
N CYS A 38 4.92 8.56 10.85
CA CYS A 38 3.89 9.57 11.07
C CYS A 38 3.35 9.62 12.52
N GLU A 39 3.57 8.57 13.31
CA GLU A 39 3.18 8.52 14.72
C GLU A 39 4.02 9.46 15.58
N LYS A 40 5.26 9.77 15.17
CA LYS A 40 6.09 10.82 15.79
C LYS A 40 5.42 12.20 15.76
N PHE A 41 4.46 12.38 14.85
CA PHE A 41 3.66 13.61 14.70
C PHE A 41 2.23 13.46 15.26
N GLY A 42 1.95 12.40 16.03
CA GLY A 42 0.63 12.15 16.62
C GLY A 42 -0.42 11.64 15.63
N ILE A 43 -0.01 11.18 14.45
CA ILE A 43 -0.91 10.61 13.44
C ILE A 43 -0.81 9.08 13.51
N PRO A 44 -1.89 8.36 13.86
CA PRO A 44 -1.89 6.89 13.83
C PRO A 44 -1.48 6.35 12.45
N ALA A 45 -0.64 5.30 12.41
CA ALA A 45 -0.07 4.79 11.17
C ALA A 45 -1.12 4.46 10.09
N TRP A 46 -2.26 3.87 10.46
CA TRP A 46 -3.33 3.56 9.49
C TRP A 46 -3.93 4.84 8.86
N LYS A 47 -4.04 5.94 9.62
CA LYS A 47 -4.47 7.24 9.07
C LYS A 47 -3.40 7.83 8.16
N GLY A 48 -2.12 7.70 8.51
CA GLY A 48 -1.02 8.05 7.62
C GLY A 48 -1.04 7.24 6.32
N CYS A 49 -1.38 5.95 6.39
CA CYS A 49 -1.56 5.10 5.22
C CYS A 49 -2.70 5.59 4.31
N LEU A 50 -3.84 6.03 4.88
CA LEU A 50 -4.94 6.62 4.12
C LEU A 50 -4.52 7.90 3.36
N VAL A 51 -3.67 8.74 3.96
CA VAL A 51 -3.11 9.91 3.25
C VAL A 51 -2.30 9.45 2.03
N ARG A 52 -1.42 8.46 2.20
CA ARG A 52 -0.62 7.91 1.09
C ARG A 52 -1.49 7.26 0.01
N ILE A 53 -2.63 6.67 0.36
CA ILE A 53 -3.64 6.15 -0.56
C ILE A 53 -4.28 7.31 -1.36
N SER A 54 -4.64 8.40 -0.69
CA SER A 54 -5.19 9.60 -1.34
C SER A 54 -4.26 10.19 -2.41
N ASP A 55 -2.96 10.24 -2.15
CA ASP A 55 -1.97 10.72 -3.12
C ASP A 55 -1.96 9.86 -4.40
N LYS A 56 -2.08 8.53 -4.24
CA LYS A 56 -2.09 7.57 -5.36
C LYS A 56 -3.39 7.65 -6.14
N THR A 57 -4.52 7.80 -5.45
CA THR A 57 -5.82 8.05 -6.08
C THR A 57 -5.80 9.35 -6.90
N SER A 58 -5.22 10.42 -6.34
CA SER A 58 -5.04 11.69 -7.05
C SER A 58 -4.16 11.54 -8.30
N ARG A 59 -3.11 10.70 -8.23
CA ARG A 59 -2.29 10.33 -9.39
C ARG A 59 -3.10 9.57 -10.44
N ILE A 60 -3.96 8.63 -10.06
CA ILE A 60 -4.86 7.91 -10.98
C ILE A 60 -5.77 8.89 -11.71
N PHE A 61 -6.40 9.84 -11.01
CA PHE A 61 -7.24 10.86 -11.62
C PHE A 61 -6.48 11.70 -12.64
N ARG A 62 -5.25 12.11 -12.31
CA ARG A 62 -4.39 12.85 -13.25
C ARG A 62 -4.02 12.04 -14.48
N LEU A 63 -3.72 10.75 -14.33
CA LEU A 63 -3.40 9.86 -15.46
C LEU A 63 -4.62 9.59 -16.34
N ALA A 64 -5.79 9.39 -15.73
CA ALA A 64 -7.05 9.20 -16.43
C ALA A 64 -7.48 10.45 -17.22
N ALA A 65 -7.27 11.64 -16.66
CA ALA A 65 -7.63 12.91 -17.28
C ALA A 65 -6.75 13.29 -18.49
N LYS A 66 -5.51 12.79 -18.57
CA LYS A 66 -4.54 13.18 -19.62
C LYS A 66 -4.75 12.51 -20.98
N GLY A 67 -5.72 11.59 -21.14
CA GLY A 67 -5.88 10.81 -22.37
C GLY A 67 -4.65 9.92 -22.65
N LYS A 68 -4.62 9.17 -23.76
CA LYS A 68 -3.55 8.20 -24.10
C LYS A 68 -2.17 8.85 -24.02
N ALA A 69 -1.51 8.69 -22.87
CA ALA A 69 -0.19 9.23 -22.62
C ALA A 69 0.82 8.49 -23.48
N GLU A 70 1.49 9.22 -24.37
CA GLU A 70 2.64 8.78 -25.18
C GLU A 70 3.88 8.46 -24.33
N VAL A 71 3.78 8.42 -23.00
CA VAL A 71 4.91 8.19 -22.09
C VAL A 71 4.79 6.80 -21.49
N LYS A 72 5.71 5.94 -21.95
CA LYS A 72 5.98 4.59 -21.44
C LYS A 72 5.97 4.53 -19.90
N GLU A 73 5.15 3.63 -19.38
CA GLU A 73 5.54 2.69 -18.31
C GLU A 73 5.73 3.19 -16.86
N GLU A 74 5.13 4.31 -16.44
CA GLU A 74 4.43 4.26 -15.14
C GLU A 74 2.94 4.27 -15.44
N SER A 75 2.44 3.08 -15.73
CA SER A 75 1.08 2.90 -16.21
C SER A 75 0.09 3.14 -15.06
N ILE A 76 -1.12 3.57 -15.42
CA ILE A 76 -2.26 3.56 -14.50
C ILE A 76 -2.40 2.20 -13.78
N ILE A 77 -2.01 1.10 -14.44
CA ILE A 77 -2.01 -0.26 -13.90
C ILE A 77 -1.02 -0.38 -12.73
N ASP A 78 0.18 0.20 -12.82
CA ASP A 78 1.17 0.16 -11.73
C ASP A 78 0.68 0.95 -10.52
N THR A 79 0.05 2.11 -10.76
CA THR A 79 -0.55 2.89 -9.66
C THR A 79 -1.73 2.16 -9.02
N LEU A 80 -2.52 1.41 -9.80
CA LEU A 80 -3.61 0.57 -9.27
C LEU A 80 -3.09 -0.63 -8.47
N LYS A 81 -2.00 -1.27 -8.91
CA LYS A 81 -1.32 -2.34 -8.15
C LYS A 81 -0.77 -1.82 -6.83
N ASP A 82 -0.17 -0.63 -6.84
CA ASP A 82 0.27 0.06 -5.63
C ASP A 82 -0.89 0.30 -4.67
N LEU A 83 -2.04 0.74 -5.19
CA LEU A 83 -3.23 0.95 -4.38
C LEU A 83 -3.73 -0.36 -3.74
N ALA A 84 -3.66 -1.48 -4.46
CA ALA A 84 -3.99 -2.79 -3.92
C ALA A 84 -3.05 -3.19 -2.77
N VAL A 85 -1.74 -3.01 -2.95
CA VAL A 85 -0.74 -3.27 -1.89
C VAL A 85 -0.99 -2.37 -0.67
N TYR A 86 -1.21 -1.06 -0.88
CA TYR A 86 -1.47 -0.12 0.21
C TYR A 86 -2.78 -0.41 0.94
N SER A 87 -3.81 -0.89 0.24
CA SER A 87 -5.06 -1.32 0.87
C SER A 87 -4.81 -2.49 1.82
N LEU A 88 -4.01 -3.49 1.42
CA LEU A 88 -3.64 -4.61 2.28
C LEU A 88 -2.81 -4.16 3.49
N ILE A 89 -1.85 -3.25 3.29
CA ILE A 89 -1.07 -2.67 4.40
C ILE A 89 -1.97 -1.88 5.36
N CYS A 90 -2.91 -1.10 4.83
CA CYS A 90 -3.83 -0.34 5.65
C CYS A 90 -4.73 -1.23 6.52
N ILE A 91 -5.14 -2.40 6.01
CA ILE A 91 -5.85 -3.41 6.80
C ILE A 91 -4.99 -3.84 7.99
N ILE A 92 -3.73 -4.22 7.75
CA ILE A 92 -2.81 -4.65 8.83
C ILE A 92 -2.66 -3.55 9.89
N LEU A 93 -2.39 -2.32 9.47
CA LEU A 93 -2.21 -1.18 10.39
C LEU A 93 -3.50 -0.84 11.16
N TYR A 94 -4.66 -1.00 10.51
CA TYR A 94 -5.96 -0.75 11.13
C TYR A 94 -6.31 -1.85 12.16
N GLU A 95 -6.07 -3.12 11.82
CA GLU A 95 -6.24 -4.26 12.72
C GLU A 95 -5.33 -4.12 13.94
N GLN A 96 -4.07 -3.73 13.76
CA GLN A 96 -3.14 -3.44 14.86
C GLN A 96 -3.60 -2.27 15.74
N ALA A 97 -4.25 -1.25 15.16
CA ALA A 97 -4.78 -0.13 15.92
C ALA A 97 -6.10 -0.44 16.66
N CYS A 98 -6.90 -1.39 16.14
CA CYS A 98 -8.19 -1.78 16.72
C CYS A 98 -8.10 -2.99 17.67
N GLY A 99 -7.09 -3.84 17.50
CA GLY A 99 -6.73 -4.89 18.45
C GLY A 99 -5.84 -4.30 19.55
N GLU A 100 -6.43 -4.00 20.70
CA GLU A 100 -5.75 -3.43 21.87
C GLU A 100 -4.47 -4.19 22.27
N ASN A 101 -3.50 -3.43 22.83
CA ASN A 101 -2.27 -3.87 23.51
C ASN A 101 -2.34 -5.30 24.08
N VAL A 102 -1.68 -6.26 23.42
CA VAL A 102 -1.28 -7.50 24.08
C VAL A 102 0.13 -7.27 24.62
N GLU A 103 0.23 -7.16 25.95
CA GLU A 103 1.45 -7.09 26.77
C GLU A 103 2.10 -5.70 26.99
N ALA A 104 1.39 -4.84 27.71
CA ALA A 104 2.01 -3.89 28.64
C ALA A 104 1.16 -3.74 29.90
N SER A 105 0.83 -4.87 30.55
CA SER A 105 0.31 -4.97 31.92
C SER A 105 0.16 -6.44 32.30
N SER A 106 1.24 -7.08 32.73
CA SER A 106 1.29 -8.26 33.61
C SER A 106 2.73 -8.50 34.03
#